data_AF-A0A0W0WTQ1-F1
#
_entry.id   AF-A0A0W0WTQ1-F1
#
_cell.length_a   1.000
_cell.length_b   1.000
_cell.length_c   1.000
_cell.angle_alpha   90.00
_cell.angle_beta   90.00
_cell.angle_gamma   90.00
#
_symmetry.space_group_name_H-M   'P 1'
#
loop_
_entity.id
_entity.type
_entity.pdbx_description
1 polymer ?
#
loop_
_entity_poly.entity_id
_entity_poly.type
_entity_poly.pdbx_seq_one_letter_code
_entity_poly.pdbx_strand_id
1 'polypeptide(L)'
;MKESFEKIISTQEVKQFAKDLDLEKKQKLFEYLMQPNILPRFLKSFFDFQQLLVTFPENKTQLIDCTFLPEYLEKMVTIGSDIEKLCLWCPEGQKRLFEFIVNPSKSNPIALGPEYIKQYAHQFPAYQTYLYQYLILTAKKNMKSTYEVKLIVEAFPGCKDELFKLILKNKILEQIIKTPSDLKVLQGIFPHYSFLTHLSLDEDIFNNKAPEAVKSWRENKYKEIKSGYLALANQPFARGAGMGFFCSLDLPIEMGGYVGSFLDEKAALQLARSSKSIFQTAEAELIARRKFTLQTEKEENNSPPTTPIHT
;
A
#
# COMPACT_ATOMS: atom_id res chain seq x y z
N MET A 1 -31.44 -20.85 -34.20
CA MET A 1 -31.07 -20.09 -32.98
C MET A 1 -29.55 -20.03 -32.81
N LYS A 2 -28.83 -21.16 -32.80
CA LYS A 2 -27.36 -21.16 -32.71
C LYS A 2 -26.67 -20.41 -33.88
N GLU A 3 -27.11 -20.63 -35.12
CA GLU A 3 -26.66 -19.87 -36.30
C GLU A 3 -26.94 -18.35 -36.19
N SER A 4 -27.98 -17.99 -35.44
CA SER A 4 -28.35 -16.59 -35.18
C SER A 4 -27.38 -15.96 -34.19
N PHE A 5 -26.92 -16.72 -33.19
CA PHE A 5 -25.96 -16.27 -32.18
C PHE A 5 -24.54 -16.16 -32.74
N GLU A 6 -24.16 -17.06 -33.65
CA GLU A 6 -22.83 -17.06 -34.29
C GLU A 6 -22.55 -15.81 -35.12
N LYS A 7 -23.60 -15.10 -35.57
CA LYS A 7 -23.50 -13.83 -36.29
C LYS A 7 -23.21 -12.63 -35.38
N ILE A 8 -23.38 -12.78 -34.08
CA ILE A 8 -23.14 -11.71 -33.11
C ILE A 8 -21.64 -11.60 -32.85
N ILE A 9 -21.08 -10.39 -33.00
CA ILE A 9 -19.64 -10.15 -32.90
C ILE A 9 -19.24 -9.21 -31.76
N SER A 10 -20.20 -8.56 -31.09
CA SER A 10 -19.93 -7.59 -30.01
C SER A 10 -20.95 -7.65 -28.87
N THR A 11 -20.55 -7.16 -27.69
CA THR A 11 -21.45 -7.05 -26.51
C THR A 11 -22.58 -6.05 -26.73
N GLN A 12 -22.38 -5.03 -27.57
CA GLN A 12 -23.42 -4.08 -27.97
C GLN A 12 -24.50 -4.75 -28.85
N GLU A 13 -24.10 -5.60 -29.79
CA GLU A 13 -25.03 -6.40 -30.58
C GLU A 13 -25.78 -7.42 -29.72
N VAL A 14 -25.09 -8.07 -28.76
CA VAL A 14 -25.73 -8.95 -27.77
C VAL A 14 -26.86 -8.20 -27.05
N LYS A 15 -26.57 -6.99 -26.54
CA LYS A 15 -27.56 -6.17 -25.85
C LYS A 15 -28.74 -5.81 -26.73
N GLN A 16 -28.49 -5.42 -27.97
CA GLN A 16 -29.57 -5.04 -28.89
C GLN A 16 -30.42 -6.24 -29.26
N PHE A 17 -29.80 -7.38 -29.54
CA PHE A 17 -30.48 -8.63 -29.88
C PHE A 17 -31.30 -9.17 -28.70
N ALA A 18 -30.78 -9.07 -27.47
CA ALA A 18 -31.45 -9.57 -26.27
C ALA A 18 -32.74 -8.81 -25.90
N LYS A 19 -32.94 -7.57 -26.39
CA LYS A 19 -34.16 -6.79 -26.11
C LYS A 19 -35.42 -7.42 -26.67
N ASP A 20 -35.29 -8.12 -27.80
CA ASP A 20 -36.41 -8.69 -28.55
C ASP A 20 -36.65 -10.17 -28.19
N LEU A 21 -35.91 -10.71 -27.22
CA LEU A 21 -36.01 -12.10 -26.79
C LEU A 21 -36.93 -12.27 -25.58
N ASP A 22 -37.67 -13.37 -25.58
CA ASP A 22 -38.30 -13.89 -24.37
C ASP A 22 -37.24 -14.43 -23.38
N LEU A 23 -37.67 -14.67 -22.14
CA LEU A 23 -36.78 -15.09 -21.05
C LEU A 23 -36.02 -16.39 -21.37
N GLU A 24 -36.69 -17.37 -21.99
CA GLU A 24 -36.08 -18.67 -22.30
C GLU A 24 -34.99 -18.54 -23.38
N LYS A 25 -35.24 -17.77 -24.44
CA LYS A 25 -34.25 -17.49 -25.49
C LYS A 25 -33.10 -16.64 -24.97
N LYS A 26 -33.40 -15.69 -24.08
CA LYS A 26 -32.38 -14.85 -23.43
C LYS A 26 -31.44 -15.70 -22.56
N GLN A 27 -31.99 -16.67 -21.82
CA GLN A 27 -31.20 -17.63 -21.06
C GLN A 27 -30.31 -18.51 -21.97
N LYS A 28 -30.84 -19.01 -23.09
CA LYS A 28 -30.05 -19.76 -24.09
C LYS A 28 -28.92 -18.93 -24.70
N LEU A 29 -29.16 -17.63 -24.94
CA LEU A 29 -28.13 -16.71 -25.41
C LEU A 29 -27.05 -16.53 -24.35
N PHE A 30 -27.43 -16.34 -23.09
CA PHE A 30 -26.48 -16.24 -21.98
C PHE A 30 -25.60 -17.49 -21.87
N GLU A 31 -26.20 -18.68 -21.87
CA GLU A 31 -25.49 -19.96 -21.81
C GLU A 31 -24.50 -20.14 -22.96
N TYR A 32 -24.87 -19.71 -24.18
CA TYR A 32 -23.97 -19.70 -25.33
C TYR A 32 -22.76 -18.77 -25.11
N LEU A 33 -23.01 -17.55 -24.62
CA LEU A 33 -21.96 -16.56 -24.36
C LEU A 33 -20.98 -16.98 -23.27
N MET A 34 -21.45 -17.72 -22.25
CA MET A 34 -20.63 -18.21 -21.14
C MET A 34 -19.76 -19.42 -21.50
N GLN A 35 -19.88 -19.97 -22.71
CA GLN A 35 -19.00 -21.06 -23.14
C GLN A 35 -17.53 -20.59 -23.16
N PRO A 36 -16.55 -21.37 -22.64
CA PRO A 36 -15.16 -20.93 -22.51
C PRO A 36 -14.48 -20.50 -23.81
N ASN A 37 -14.88 -21.07 -24.94
CA ASN A 37 -14.38 -20.73 -26.27
C ASN A 37 -15.08 -19.51 -26.90
N ILE A 38 -16.20 -19.07 -26.33
CA ILE A 38 -17.02 -17.96 -26.83
C ILE A 38 -16.79 -16.70 -26.00
N LEU A 39 -16.82 -16.81 -24.67
CA LEU A 39 -16.68 -15.70 -23.74
C LEU A 39 -15.49 -14.77 -24.03
N PRO A 40 -14.26 -15.27 -24.34
CA PRO A 40 -13.12 -14.41 -24.65
C PRO A 40 -13.31 -13.50 -25.87
N ARG A 41 -14.23 -13.85 -26.79
CA ARG A 41 -14.54 -13.04 -27.97
C ARG A 41 -15.33 -11.78 -27.61
N PHE A 42 -16.07 -11.83 -26.50
CA PHE A 42 -16.95 -10.76 -26.05
C PHE A 42 -16.36 -9.97 -24.88
N LEU A 43 -15.65 -10.63 -23.97
CA LEU A 43 -15.11 -10.00 -22.77
C LEU A 43 -13.69 -9.46 -22.99
N LYS A 44 -13.60 -8.33 -23.71
CA LYS A 44 -12.32 -7.69 -24.04
C LYS A 44 -11.95 -6.55 -23.09
N SER A 45 -12.92 -5.99 -22.38
CA SER A 45 -12.74 -4.82 -21.55
C SER A 45 -13.71 -4.77 -20.38
N PHE A 46 -13.47 -3.81 -19.47
CA PHE A 46 -14.41 -3.44 -18.43
C PHE A 46 -15.82 -3.09 -18.96
N PHE A 47 -15.88 -2.37 -20.09
CA PHE A 47 -17.15 -1.95 -20.69
C PHE A 47 -17.96 -3.14 -21.20
N ASP A 48 -17.29 -4.15 -21.75
CA ASP A 48 -17.95 -5.38 -22.20
C ASP A 48 -18.62 -6.10 -21.05
N PHE A 49 -17.92 -6.22 -19.92
CA PHE A 49 -18.50 -6.78 -18.70
C PHE A 49 -19.73 -6.01 -18.25
N GLN A 50 -19.66 -4.68 -18.24
CA GLN A 50 -20.79 -3.82 -17.89
C GLN A 50 -22.00 -4.06 -18.81
N GLN A 51 -21.78 -4.15 -20.13
CA GLN A 51 -22.87 -4.40 -21.06
C GLN A 51 -23.51 -5.77 -20.84
N LEU A 52 -22.70 -6.81 -20.58
CA LEU A 52 -23.22 -8.13 -20.26
C LEU A 52 -24.01 -8.13 -18.95
N LEU A 53 -23.52 -7.46 -17.91
CA LEU A 53 -24.19 -7.35 -16.62
C LEU A 53 -25.54 -6.63 -16.72
N VAL A 54 -25.60 -5.54 -17.51
CA VAL A 54 -26.86 -4.81 -17.78
C VAL A 54 -27.81 -5.63 -18.65
N THR A 55 -27.28 -6.46 -19.55
CA THR A 55 -28.09 -7.29 -20.45
C THR A 55 -28.68 -8.49 -19.73
N PHE A 56 -27.92 -9.15 -18.84
CA PHE A 56 -28.33 -10.36 -18.12
C PHE A 56 -28.27 -10.18 -16.59
N PRO A 57 -29.03 -9.24 -16.01
CA PRO A 57 -29.00 -8.99 -14.57
C PRO A 57 -29.43 -10.21 -13.75
N GLU A 58 -30.34 -11.04 -14.28
CA GLU A 58 -30.80 -12.28 -13.67
C GLU A 58 -29.70 -13.35 -13.53
N ASN A 59 -28.63 -13.27 -14.33
CA ASN A 59 -27.51 -14.20 -14.29
C ASN A 59 -26.24 -13.61 -13.66
N LYS A 60 -26.36 -12.49 -12.92
CA LYS A 60 -25.22 -11.76 -12.32
C LYS A 60 -24.19 -12.67 -11.66
N THR A 61 -24.62 -13.58 -10.79
CA THR A 61 -23.72 -14.47 -10.04
C THR A 61 -22.92 -15.37 -10.98
N GLN A 62 -23.59 -15.99 -11.95
CA GLN A 62 -22.93 -16.87 -12.92
C GLN A 62 -21.98 -16.09 -13.83
N LEU A 63 -22.35 -14.86 -14.23
CA LEU A 63 -21.46 -13.98 -14.97
C LEU A 63 -20.19 -13.69 -14.16
N ILE A 64 -20.32 -13.30 -12.89
CA ILE A 64 -19.17 -13.08 -11.99
C ILE A 64 -18.33 -14.37 -11.86
N ASP A 65 -18.95 -15.53 -11.74
CA ASP A 65 -18.25 -16.81 -11.65
C ASP A 65 -17.42 -17.15 -12.89
N CYS A 66 -17.94 -16.84 -14.07
CA CYS A 66 -17.23 -17.06 -15.33
C CYS A 66 -16.18 -15.98 -15.62
N THR A 67 -16.38 -14.72 -15.16
CA THR A 67 -15.52 -13.59 -15.55
C THR A 67 -14.52 -13.15 -14.48
N PHE A 68 -14.73 -13.44 -13.20
CA PHE A 68 -13.78 -13.09 -12.13
C PHE A 68 -12.69 -14.17 -11.99
N LEU A 69 -12.19 -14.62 -13.14
CA LEU A 69 -11.00 -15.46 -13.25
C LEU A 69 -9.82 -14.58 -13.69
N PRO A 70 -8.58 -14.93 -13.31
CA PRO A 70 -7.44 -14.03 -13.53
C PRO A 70 -7.24 -13.59 -14.99
N GLU A 71 -7.37 -14.51 -15.95
CA GLU A 71 -7.20 -14.23 -17.39
C GLU A 71 -8.20 -13.21 -17.98
N TYR A 72 -9.36 -13.06 -17.36
CA TYR A 72 -10.38 -12.09 -17.73
C TYR A 72 -10.23 -10.81 -16.94
N LEU A 73 -9.90 -10.90 -15.65
CA LEU A 73 -9.61 -9.74 -14.80
C LEU A 73 -8.42 -8.94 -15.35
N GLU A 74 -7.41 -9.58 -15.94
CA GLU A 74 -6.30 -8.88 -16.61
C GLU A 74 -6.76 -7.97 -17.76
N LYS A 75 -7.83 -8.35 -18.45
CA LYS A 75 -8.40 -7.56 -19.57
C LYS A 75 -9.40 -6.51 -19.07
N MET A 76 -10.12 -6.82 -18.00
CA MET A 76 -11.14 -5.94 -17.43
C MET A 76 -10.56 -4.87 -16.51
N VAL A 77 -9.50 -5.19 -15.75
CA VAL A 77 -8.94 -4.31 -14.73
C VAL A 77 -7.66 -3.69 -15.26
N THR A 78 -7.82 -2.55 -15.91
CA THR A 78 -6.72 -1.81 -16.53
C THR A 78 -6.28 -0.64 -15.68
N ILE A 79 -7.22 -0.03 -14.93
CA ILE A 79 -6.97 1.12 -14.06
C ILE A 79 -7.66 0.96 -12.70
N GLY A 80 -7.21 1.72 -11.71
CA GLY A 80 -7.78 1.64 -10.36
C GLY A 80 -9.27 1.97 -10.27
N SER A 81 -9.78 2.83 -11.14
CA SER A 81 -11.22 3.11 -11.21
C SER A 81 -12.06 1.92 -11.67
N ASP A 82 -11.48 0.94 -12.37
CA ASP A 82 -12.18 -0.29 -12.76
C ASP A 82 -12.49 -1.12 -11.51
N ILE A 83 -11.55 -1.18 -10.56
CA ILE A 83 -11.70 -1.89 -9.28
C ILE A 83 -12.84 -1.27 -8.48
N GLU A 84 -12.87 0.05 -8.36
CA GLU A 84 -13.94 0.76 -7.63
C GLU A 84 -15.32 0.40 -8.17
N LYS A 85 -15.50 0.45 -9.49
CA LYS A 85 -16.78 0.14 -10.12
C LYS A 85 -17.14 -1.33 -9.97
N LEU A 86 -16.18 -2.25 -10.11
CA LEU A 86 -16.41 -3.68 -9.89
C LEU A 86 -16.79 -3.97 -8.43
N CYS A 87 -16.16 -3.33 -7.45
CA CYS A 87 -16.52 -3.44 -6.04
C CYS A 87 -17.96 -2.99 -5.79
N LEU A 88 -18.42 -1.93 -6.47
CA LEU A 88 -19.77 -1.40 -6.35
C LEU A 88 -20.82 -2.29 -7.03
N TRP A 89 -20.54 -2.78 -8.23
CA TRP A 89 -21.51 -3.56 -9.02
C TRP A 89 -21.55 -5.04 -8.63
N CYS A 90 -20.42 -5.58 -8.18
CA CYS A 90 -20.21 -7.00 -7.92
C CYS A 90 -19.63 -7.21 -6.51
N PRO A 91 -20.35 -6.84 -5.42
CA PRO A 91 -19.88 -7.05 -4.06
C PRO A 91 -19.53 -8.51 -3.76
N GLU A 92 -20.23 -9.46 -4.39
CA GLU A 92 -20.00 -10.90 -4.26
C GLU A 92 -18.64 -11.34 -4.84
N GLY A 93 -18.10 -10.58 -5.80
CA GLY A 93 -16.82 -10.82 -6.44
C GLY A 93 -15.61 -10.15 -5.75
N GLN A 94 -15.84 -9.34 -4.70
CA GLN A 94 -14.80 -8.53 -4.06
C GLN A 94 -13.61 -9.35 -3.57
N LYS A 95 -13.85 -10.55 -3.02
CA LYS A 95 -12.75 -11.42 -2.56
C LYS A 95 -11.82 -11.82 -3.71
N ARG A 96 -12.38 -12.27 -4.85
CA ARG A 96 -11.58 -12.68 -6.02
C ARG A 96 -10.88 -11.49 -6.66
N LEU A 97 -11.56 -10.34 -6.71
CA LEU A 97 -10.98 -9.09 -7.17
C LEU A 97 -9.80 -8.67 -6.29
N PHE A 98 -9.94 -8.78 -4.97
CA PHE A 98 -8.86 -8.54 -4.02
C PHE A 98 -7.67 -9.48 -4.26
N GLU A 99 -7.91 -10.79 -4.32
CA GLU A 99 -6.89 -11.81 -4.59
C GLU A 99 -6.14 -11.55 -5.90
N PHE A 100 -6.83 -11.04 -6.92
CA PHE A 100 -6.22 -10.62 -8.18
C PHE A 100 -5.31 -9.39 -8.02
N ILE A 101 -5.78 -8.35 -7.32
CA ILE A 101 -5.06 -7.08 -7.12
C ILE A 101 -3.75 -7.29 -6.35
N VAL A 102 -3.78 -8.13 -5.30
CA VAL A 102 -2.59 -8.38 -4.47
C VAL A 102 -1.67 -9.45 -5.04
N ASN A 103 -1.99 -10.05 -6.20
CA ASN A 103 -1.13 -11.03 -6.84
C ASN A 103 -0.12 -10.35 -7.77
N PRO A 104 1.16 -10.21 -7.38
CA PRO A 104 2.15 -9.46 -8.16
C PRO A 104 2.47 -10.08 -9.53
N SER A 105 2.14 -11.36 -9.75
CA SER A 105 2.35 -12.02 -11.05
C SER A 105 1.22 -11.78 -12.06
N LYS A 106 0.06 -11.28 -11.61
CA LYS A 106 -1.15 -11.11 -12.44
C LYS A 106 -1.68 -9.67 -12.41
N SER A 107 -1.39 -8.93 -11.34
CA SER A 107 -1.75 -7.53 -11.22
C SER A 107 -0.87 -6.67 -12.13
N ASN A 108 -1.49 -5.86 -12.99
CA ASN A 108 -0.79 -4.75 -13.63
C ASN A 108 -0.29 -3.79 -12.53
N PRO A 109 0.91 -3.20 -12.58
CA PRO A 109 1.40 -2.22 -11.59
C PRO A 109 0.43 -1.08 -11.24
N ILE A 110 -0.57 -0.84 -12.08
CA ILE A 110 -1.64 0.13 -11.89
C ILE A 110 -2.55 -0.24 -10.70
N ALA A 111 -2.69 -1.53 -10.39
CA ALA A 111 -3.64 -2.03 -9.40
C ALA A 111 -3.29 -1.69 -7.95
N LEU A 112 -2.06 -1.25 -7.63
CA LEU A 112 -1.64 -0.91 -6.26
C LEU A 112 -0.74 0.34 -6.21
N GLY A 113 -0.97 1.28 -7.14
CA GLY A 113 -0.35 2.61 -7.05
C GLY A 113 -0.77 3.35 -5.77
N PRO A 114 0.09 4.19 -5.17
CA PRO A 114 -0.23 4.92 -3.94
C PRO A 114 -1.49 5.80 -4.03
N GLU A 115 -1.81 6.33 -5.21
CA GLU A 115 -3.04 7.10 -5.48
C GLU A 115 -4.31 6.31 -5.14
N TYR A 116 -4.32 5.00 -5.42
CA TYR A 116 -5.49 4.15 -5.24
C TYR A 116 -5.48 3.39 -3.90
N ILE A 117 -4.35 3.41 -3.18
CA ILE A 117 -4.20 2.60 -1.97
C ILE A 117 -5.22 2.96 -0.89
N LYS A 118 -5.51 4.26 -0.74
CA LYS A 118 -6.49 4.77 0.21
C LYS A 118 -7.89 4.30 -0.14
N GLN A 119 -8.21 4.28 -1.43
CA GLN A 119 -9.50 3.79 -1.93
C GLN A 119 -9.63 2.28 -1.67
N TYR A 120 -8.59 1.49 -1.93
CA TYR A 120 -8.63 0.05 -1.65
C TYR A 120 -8.70 -0.27 -0.17
N ALA A 121 -7.96 0.46 0.68
CA ALA A 121 -8.06 0.30 2.12
C ALA A 121 -9.48 0.54 2.64
N HIS A 122 -10.23 1.45 2.00
CA HIS A 122 -11.64 1.68 2.29
C HIS A 122 -12.56 0.60 1.68
N GLN A 123 -12.32 0.16 0.44
CA GLN A 123 -13.16 -0.83 -0.26
C GLN A 123 -12.98 -2.26 0.27
N PHE A 124 -11.80 -2.57 0.83
CA PHE A 124 -11.43 -3.89 1.31
C PHE A 124 -11.02 -3.85 2.79
N PRO A 125 -11.91 -3.42 3.71
CA PRO A 125 -11.56 -3.22 5.12
C PRO A 125 -11.07 -4.52 5.78
N ALA A 126 -11.65 -5.66 5.41
CA ALA A 126 -11.24 -6.98 5.90
C ALA A 126 -9.81 -7.40 5.49
N TYR A 127 -9.21 -6.71 4.51
CA TYR A 127 -7.92 -7.06 3.93
C TYR A 127 -6.85 -5.96 4.07
N GLN A 128 -7.07 -4.95 4.93
CA GLN A 128 -6.12 -3.84 5.14
C GLN A 128 -4.71 -4.33 5.49
N THR A 129 -4.58 -5.35 6.33
CA THR A 129 -3.28 -5.94 6.69
C THR A 129 -2.54 -6.50 5.46
N TYR A 130 -3.26 -7.17 4.56
CA TYR A 130 -2.68 -7.72 3.32
C TYR A 130 -2.28 -6.61 2.34
N LEU A 131 -3.10 -5.56 2.20
CA LEU A 131 -2.75 -4.39 1.39
C LEU A 131 -1.48 -3.71 1.90
N TYR A 132 -1.38 -3.55 3.21
CA TYR A 132 -0.20 -2.96 3.84
C TYR A 132 1.05 -3.84 3.64
N GLN A 133 0.94 -5.16 3.81
CA GLN A 133 2.04 -6.09 3.55
C GLN A 133 2.51 -6.04 2.09
N TYR A 134 1.59 -6.02 1.14
CA TYR A 134 1.95 -5.89 -0.28
C TYR A 134 2.68 -4.58 -0.57
N LEU A 135 2.19 -3.46 -0.01
CA LEU A 135 2.85 -2.17 -0.12
C LEU A 135 4.28 -2.20 0.40
N ILE A 136 4.51 -2.82 1.57
CA ILE A 136 5.85 -2.98 2.14
C ILE A 136 6.75 -3.72 1.14
N LEU A 137 6.28 -4.84 0.57
CA LEU A 137 7.04 -5.64 -0.39
C LEU A 137 7.35 -4.87 -1.68
N THR A 138 6.48 -3.93 -2.07
CA THR A 138 6.60 -3.15 -3.31
C THR A 138 7.07 -1.71 -3.09
N ALA A 139 7.40 -1.34 -1.86
CA ALA A 139 7.66 0.04 -1.45
C ALA A 139 8.78 0.70 -2.25
N LYS A 140 9.87 -0.02 -2.53
CA LYS A 140 10.99 0.50 -3.31
C LYS A 140 10.60 0.88 -4.75
N LYS A 141 9.56 0.25 -5.29
CA LYS A 141 9.02 0.54 -6.62
C LYS A 141 7.96 1.66 -6.57
N ASN A 142 7.21 1.74 -5.48
CA ASN A 142 5.98 2.54 -5.40
C ASN A 142 6.13 3.82 -4.54
N MET A 143 7.20 3.99 -3.76
CA MET A 143 7.43 5.19 -2.94
C MET A 143 8.56 6.04 -3.55
N LYS A 144 8.22 6.89 -4.51
CA LYS A 144 9.16 7.75 -5.25
C LYS A 144 9.05 9.24 -4.86
N SER A 145 8.06 9.60 -4.06
CA SER A 145 7.80 10.95 -3.59
C SER A 145 7.24 10.98 -2.17
N THR A 146 7.35 12.13 -1.51
CA THR A 146 6.74 12.37 -0.19
C THR A 146 5.21 12.40 -0.24
N TYR A 147 4.63 12.78 -1.38
CA TYR A 147 3.19 12.70 -1.61
C TYR A 147 2.67 11.26 -1.54
N GLU A 148 3.35 10.31 -2.19
CA GLU A 148 2.98 8.89 -2.11
C GLU A 148 3.09 8.34 -0.69
N VAL A 149 4.13 8.75 0.06
CA VAL A 149 4.26 8.41 1.49
C VAL A 149 3.07 8.95 2.30
N LYS A 150 2.65 10.21 2.02
CA LYS A 150 1.48 10.82 2.66
C LYS A 150 0.21 10.00 2.41
N LEU A 151 -0.04 9.61 1.16
CA LEU A 151 -1.21 8.80 0.80
C LEU A 151 -1.23 7.44 1.53
N ILE A 152 -0.08 6.80 1.67
CA ILE A 152 0.03 5.54 2.41
C ILE A 152 -0.24 5.75 3.90
N VAL A 153 0.28 6.83 4.50
CA VAL A 153 -0.01 7.16 5.91
C VAL A 153 -1.48 7.50 6.13
N GLU A 154 -2.13 8.17 5.19
CA GLU A 154 -3.57 8.43 5.25
C GLU A 154 -4.40 7.15 5.15
N ALA A 155 -3.93 6.17 4.37
CA ALA A 155 -4.59 4.87 4.24
C ALA A 155 -4.35 3.96 5.46
N PHE A 156 -3.17 4.06 6.08
CA PHE A 156 -2.74 3.21 7.21
C PHE A 156 -2.15 4.06 8.36
N PRO A 157 -2.98 4.87 9.06
CA PRO A 157 -2.49 5.80 10.06
C PRO A 157 -1.81 5.12 11.27
N GLY A 158 -2.17 3.87 11.55
CA GLY A 158 -1.55 3.07 12.62
C GLY A 158 -0.15 2.53 12.31
N CYS A 159 0.34 2.69 11.07
CA CYS A 159 1.59 2.09 10.60
C CYS A 159 2.69 3.10 10.31
N LYS A 160 2.60 4.32 10.86
CA LYS A 160 3.57 5.41 10.61
C LYS A 160 5.00 5.01 10.98
N ASP A 161 5.20 4.39 12.13
CA ASP A 161 6.53 3.99 12.60
C ASP A 161 7.14 2.90 11.72
N GLU A 162 6.35 1.89 11.37
CA GLU A 162 6.76 0.77 10.52
C GLU A 162 7.08 1.25 9.11
N LEU A 163 6.29 2.19 8.58
CA LEU A 163 6.56 2.84 7.31
C LEU A 163 7.86 3.66 7.36
N PHE A 164 8.08 4.44 8.42
CA PHE A 164 9.30 5.24 8.56
C PHE A 164 10.55 4.36 8.69
N LYS A 165 10.48 3.27 9.47
CA LYS A 165 11.52 2.22 9.51
C LYS A 165 11.85 1.70 8.13
N LEU A 166 10.83 1.42 7.33
CA LEU A 166 10.97 0.90 5.99
C LEU A 166 11.61 1.92 5.03
N ILE A 167 11.24 3.19 5.13
CA ILE A 167 11.83 4.29 4.34
C ILE A 167 13.35 4.34 4.56
N LEU A 168 13.78 4.22 5.82
CA LEU A 168 15.20 4.25 6.18
C LEU A 168 15.94 2.99 5.75
N LYS A 169 15.35 1.80 5.97
CA LYS A 169 16.00 0.53 5.65
C LYS A 169 16.23 0.35 4.15
N ASN A 170 15.27 0.74 3.31
CA ASN A 170 15.31 0.45 1.88
C ASN A 170 15.94 1.55 1.01
N LYS A 171 16.67 2.51 1.61
CA LYS A 171 17.24 3.68 0.93
C LYS A 171 16.17 4.46 0.12
N ILE A 172 14.92 4.46 0.59
CA ILE A 172 13.81 5.16 -0.07
C ILE A 172 13.92 6.66 0.17
N LEU A 173 14.56 7.06 1.28
CA LEU A 173 14.80 8.45 1.65
C LEU A 173 15.41 9.26 0.48
N GLU A 174 16.36 8.67 -0.24
CA GLU A 174 17.03 9.27 -1.40
C GLU A 174 16.10 9.54 -2.58
N GLN A 175 15.05 8.72 -2.71
CA GLN A 175 14.06 8.84 -3.77
C GLN A 175 13.02 9.92 -3.46
N ILE A 176 12.64 10.05 -2.19
CA ILE A 176 11.53 10.90 -1.76
C ILE A 176 11.97 12.32 -1.37
N ILE A 177 13.19 12.51 -0.82
CA ILE A 177 13.67 13.84 -0.39
C ILE A 177 14.61 14.43 -1.44
N LYS A 178 14.07 15.24 -2.35
CA LYS A 178 14.85 15.89 -3.41
C LYS A 178 15.03 17.39 -3.17
N THR A 179 14.13 17.99 -2.42
CA THR A 179 14.01 19.43 -2.17
C THR A 179 13.68 19.74 -0.72
N PRO A 180 13.84 20.99 -0.26
CA PRO A 180 13.39 21.42 1.07
C PRO A 180 11.89 21.23 1.27
N SER A 181 11.09 21.43 0.22
CA SER A 181 9.65 21.18 0.25
C SER A 181 9.32 19.72 0.56
N ASP A 182 10.08 18.77 0.01
CA ASP A 182 9.91 17.34 0.34
C ASP A 182 10.21 17.09 1.82
N LEU A 183 11.29 17.66 2.34
CA LEU A 183 11.64 17.54 3.76
C LEU A 183 10.53 18.11 4.66
N LYS A 184 9.98 19.28 4.31
CA LYS A 184 8.86 19.89 5.01
C LYS A 184 7.61 19.01 5.01
N VAL A 185 7.31 18.36 3.87
CA VAL A 185 6.21 17.40 3.79
C VAL A 185 6.48 16.19 4.68
N LEU A 186 7.70 15.64 4.66
CA LEU A 186 8.10 14.52 5.52
C LEU A 186 7.96 14.85 7.01
N GLN A 187 8.39 16.05 7.42
CA GLN A 187 8.19 16.57 8.79
C GLN A 187 6.71 16.60 9.17
N GLY A 188 5.84 17.03 8.25
CA GLY A 188 4.39 17.06 8.47
C GLY A 188 3.74 15.67 8.53
N ILE A 189 4.30 14.66 7.84
CA ILE A 189 3.81 13.28 7.89
C ILE A 189 4.17 12.61 9.22
N PHE A 190 5.40 12.87 9.72
CA PHE A 190 5.95 12.26 10.93
C PHE A 190 6.32 13.30 12.02
N PRO A 191 5.36 14.11 12.49
CA PRO A 191 5.64 15.21 13.42
C PRO A 191 6.03 14.72 14.82
N HIS A 192 5.78 13.46 15.15
CA HIS A 192 6.13 12.86 16.44
C HIS A 192 7.63 12.57 16.57
N TYR A 193 8.38 12.58 15.47
CA TYR A 193 9.84 12.52 15.51
C TYR A 193 10.41 13.93 15.67
N SER A 194 10.68 14.32 16.92
CA SER A 194 11.22 15.65 17.26
C SER A 194 12.50 16.00 16.50
N PHE A 195 13.36 15.02 16.22
CA PHE A 195 14.56 15.25 15.44
C PHE A 195 14.24 15.70 14.00
N LEU A 196 13.16 15.18 13.38
CA LEU A 196 12.75 15.60 12.04
C LEU A 196 12.27 17.05 12.05
N THR A 197 11.42 17.42 13.02
CA THR A 197 10.83 18.76 13.10
C THR A 197 11.85 19.86 13.37
N HIS A 198 13.03 19.52 13.88
CA HIS A 198 14.14 20.45 14.10
C HIS A 198 15.13 20.54 12.92
N LEU A 199 14.98 19.72 11.88
CA LEU A 199 15.85 19.81 10.71
C LEU A 199 15.59 21.12 9.96
N SER A 200 16.66 21.86 9.69
CA SER A 200 16.61 23.05 8.85
C SER A 200 16.28 22.68 7.40
N LEU A 201 15.50 23.54 6.74
CA LEU A 201 15.13 23.38 5.33
C LEU A 201 16.21 23.89 4.36
N ASP A 202 16.99 24.89 4.79
CA ASP A 202 18.10 25.51 4.04
C ASP A 202 17.73 25.88 2.59
N GLU A 203 16.59 26.56 2.40
CA GLU A 203 16.01 26.87 1.08
C GLU A 203 16.97 27.67 0.17
N ASP A 204 17.80 28.51 0.78
CA ASP A 204 18.80 29.36 0.15
C ASP A 204 19.89 28.59 -0.62
N ILE A 205 20.16 27.32 -0.28
CA ILE A 205 21.07 26.45 -1.04
C ILE A 205 20.56 26.20 -2.47
N PHE A 206 19.23 26.15 -2.64
CA PHE A 206 18.59 25.88 -3.93
C PHE A 206 18.49 27.13 -4.81
N ASN A 207 18.52 28.32 -4.20
CA ASN A 207 18.51 29.59 -4.94
C ASN A 207 19.79 29.81 -5.74
N ASN A 208 20.93 29.32 -5.23
CA ASN A 208 22.24 29.47 -5.86
C ASN A 208 22.52 28.43 -6.97
N LYS A 209 21.62 27.46 -7.19
CA LYS A 209 21.65 26.41 -8.24
C LYS A 209 22.96 25.65 -8.42
N ALA A 210 23.88 25.67 -7.44
CA ALA A 210 25.12 24.91 -7.48
C ALA A 210 24.82 23.41 -7.28
N PRO A 211 25.01 22.54 -8.29
CA PRO A 211 24.61 21.13 -8.20
C PRO A 211 25.29 20.37 -7.06
N GLU A 212 26.57 20.67 -6.80
CA GLU A 212 27.34 20.06 -5.70
C GLU A 212 26.82 20.48 -4.32
N ALA A 213 26.38 21.72 -4.17
CA ALA A 213 25.79 22.20 -2.91
C ALA A 213 24.46 21.49 -2.63
N VAL A 214 23.62 21.29 -3.65
CA VAL A 214 22.36 20.54 -3.54
C VAL A 214 22.62 19.07 -3.21
N LYS A 215 23.62 18.45 -3.83
CA LYS A 215 24.01 17.06 -3.55
C LYS A 215 24.50 16.90 -2.11
N SER A 216 25.42 17.76 -1.67
CA SER A 216 25.92 17.79 -0.30
C SER A 216 24.81 18.01 0.71
N TRP A 217 23.87 18.91 0.44
CA TRP A 217 22.69 19.13 1.28
C TRP A 217 21.87 17.85 1.44
N ARG A 218 21.56 17.15 0.33
CA ARG A 218 20.79 15.89 0.39
C ARG A 218 21.50 14.84 1.23
N GLU A 219 22.79 14.61 0.99
CA GLU A 219 23.59 13.63 1.73
C GLU A 219 23.64 13.95 3.23
N ASN A 220 23.78 15.23 3.59
CA ASN A 220 23.77 15.67 4.99
C ASN A 220 22.40 15.43 5.64
N LYS A 221 21.30 15.82 4.97
CA LYS A 221 19.95 15.56 5.50
C LYS A 221 19.66 14.08 5.67
N TYR A 222 20.14 13.22 4.76
CA TYR A 222 19.97 11.78 4.93
C TYR A 222 20.69 11.24 6.16
N LYS A 223 21.92 11.72 6.40
CA LYS A 223 22.71 11.38 7.59
C LYS A 223 22.04 11.88 8.87
N GLU A 224 21.60 13.13 8.90
CA GLU A 224 20.90 13.74 10.04
C GLU A 224 19.60 12.99 10.39
N ILE A 225 18.79 12.65 9.38
CA ILE A 225 17.56 11.88 9.56
C ILE A 225 17.88 10.49 10.14
N LYS A 226 18.88 9.82 9.59
CA LYS A 226 19.25 8.47 10.04
C LYS A 226 19.84 8.50 11.45
N SER A 227 20.75 9.42 11.74
CA SER A 227 21.37 9.55 13.06
C SER A 227 20.34 9.95 14.13
N GLY A 228 19.45 10.90 13.82
CA GLY A 228 18.35 11.31 14.68
C GLY A 228 17.42 10.14 15.02
N TYR A 229 17.10 9.31 14.02
CA TYR A 229 16.29 8.11 14.24
C TYR A 229 16.99 7.04 15.09
N LEU A 230 18.31 6.85 14.89
CA LEU A 230 19.10 5.90 15.69
C LEU A 230 19.28 6.38 17.14
N ALA A 231 19.34 7.71 17.36
CA ALA A 231 19.49 8.32 18.67
C ALA A 231 18.23 8.25 19.56
N LEU A 232 17.09 7.72 19.06
CA LEU A 232 15.86 7.48 19.83
C LEU A 232 15.98 6.35 20.88
N ALA A 233 17.15 6.19 21.52
CA ALA A 233 17.57 4.99 22.25
C ALA A 233 16.63 4.53 23.39
N ASN A 234 15.80 5.42 23.94
CA ASN A 234 14.89 5.10 25.06
C ASN A 234 13.41 4.94 24.66
N GLN A 235 13.02 5.35 23.44
CA GLN A 235 11.65 5.17 22.96
C GLN A 235 11.22 3.71 22.75
N PRO A 236 12.08 2.75 22.34
CA PRO A 236 11.64 1.37 22.14
C PRO A 236 11.20 0.69 23.44
N PHE A 237 11.94 0.90 24.53
CA PHE A 237 11.58 0.36 25.83
C PHE A 237 10.28 1.01 26.33
N ALA A 238 10.16 2.33 26.21
CA ALA A 238 8.95 3.08 26.54
C ALA A 238 7.72 2.66 25.71
N ARG A 239 7.90 2.47 24.40
CA ARG A 239 6.90 1.95 23.46
C ARG A 239 6.47 0.55 23.85
N GLY A 240 7.42 -0.36 24.09
CA GLY A 240 7.09 -1.73 24.50
C GLY A 240 6.44 -1.80 25.88
N ALA A 241 6.79 -0.90 26.81
CA ALA A 241 6.08 -0.77 28.09
C ALA A 241 4.63 -0.29 27.90
N GLY A 242 4.39 0.69 27.01
CA GLY A 242 3.05 1.12 26.64
C GLY A 242 2.23 0.02 25.98
N MET A 243 2.81 -0.70 25.01
CA MET A 243 2.20 -1.86 24.34
C MET A 243 1.81 -2.93 25.36
N GLY A 244 2.75 -3.32 26.22
CA GLY A 244 2.51 -4.33 27.25
C GLY A 244 1.38 -3.93 28.21
N PHE A 245 1.33 -2.66 28.61
CA PHE A 245 0.27 -2.14 29.49
C PHE A 245 -1.10 -2.22 28.83
N PHE A 246 -1.24 -1.76 27.59
CA PHE A 246 -2.52 -1.83 26.87
C PHE A 246 -2.94 -3.27 26.60
N CYS A 247 -2.01 -4.16 26.23
CA CYS A 247 -2.30 -5.59 26.11
C CYS A 247 -2.79 -6.21 27.43
N SER A 248 -2.26 -5.77 28.58
CA SER A 248 -2.72 -6.27 29.88
C SER A 248 -4.14 -5.84 30.25
N LEU A 249 -4.69 -4.87 29.52
CA LEU A 249 -6.05 -4.35 29.66
C LEU A 249 -6.98 -4.84 28.52
N ASP A 250 -6.54 -5.80 27.70
CA ASP A 250 -7.23 -6.25 26.48
C ASP A 250 -7.55 -5.10 25.50
N LEU A 251 -6.69 -4.07 25.48
CA LEU A 251 -6.79 -2.94 24.55
C LEU A 251 -5.86 -3.12 23.33
N PRO A 252 -6.15 -2.43 22.20
CA PRO A 252 -5.31 -2.50 21.01
C PRO A 252 -3.84 -2.13 21.28
N ILE A 253 -2.93 -3.00 20.84
CA ILE A 253 -1.48 -2.86 21.09
C ILE A 253 -0.90 -1.61 20.42
N GLU A 254 -1.50 -1.17 19.31
CA GLU A 254 -1.10 0.02 18.55
C GLU A 254 -1.33 1.29 19.36
N MET A 255 -2.42 1.36 20.13
CA MET A 255 -2.67 2.48 21.06
C MET A 255 -1.61 2.52 22.15
N GLY A 256 -1.23 1.36 22.69
CA GLY A 256 -0.16 1.24 23.67
C GLY A 256 1.20 1.68 23.12
N GLY A 257 1.52 1.32 21.87
CA GLY A 257 2.73 1.78 21.19
C GLY A 257 2.74 3.29 20.99
N TYR A 258 1.62 3.87 20.56
CA TYR A 258 1.48 5.32 20.41
C TYR A 258 1.66 6.06 21.73
N VAL A 259 0.91 5.68 22.78
CA VAL A 259 1.01 6.30 24.11
C VAL A 259 2.40 6.10 24.71
N GLY A 260 2.96 4.90 24.58
CA GLY A 260 4.30 4.57 25.06
C GLY A 260 5.41 5.42 24.42
N SER A 261 5.22 5.90 23.19
CA SER A 261 6.19 6.78 22.52
C SER A 261 6.35 8.17 23.15
N PHE A 262 5.38 8.60 23.98
CA PHE A 262 5.41 9.85 24.74
C PHE A 262 5.97 9.68 26.16
N LEU A 263 6.20 8.45 26.62
CA LEU A 263 6.73 8.22 27.95
C LEU A 263 8.23 8.51 27.97
N ASP A 264 8.68 9.25 28.97
CA ASP A 264 10.09 9.35 29.28
C ASP A 264 10.60 8.02 29.88
N GLU A 265 11.92 7.88 29.99
CA GLU A 265 12.56 6.67 30.51
C GLU A 265 12.07 6.31 31.92
N LYS A 266 11.82 7.30 32.78
CA LYS A 266 11.40 7.10 34.15
C LYS A 266 9.96 6.57 34.22
N ALA A 267 9.05 7.17 33.47
CA ALA A 267 7.66 6.76 33.36
C ALA A 267 7.53 5.38 32.71
N ALA A 268 8.33 5.11 31.67
CA ALA A 268 8.41 3.81 31.04
C ALA A 268 8.89 2.72 32.00
N LEU A 269 9.94 2.98 32.78
CA LEU A 269 10.43 2.05 33.81
C LEU A 269 9.40 1.81 34.91
N GLN A 270 8.70 2.85 35.36
CA GLN A 270 7.62 2.70 36.34
C GLN A 270 6.47 1.83 35.80
N LEU A 271 6.06 2.08 34.55
CA LEU A 271 5.03 1.30 33.88
C LEU A 271 5.47 -0.16 33.70
N ALA A 272 6.69 -0.40 33.24
CA ALA A 272 7.24 -1.74 33.07
C ALA A 272 7.34 -2.51 34.40
N ARG A 273 7.61 -1.82 35.52
CA ARG A 273 7.65 -2.44 36.85
C ARG A 273 6.28 -2.89 37.37
N SER A 274 5.18 -2.40 36.81
CA SER A 274 3.84 -2.74 37.27
C SER A 274 3.42 -4.19 36.96
N SER A 275 4.05 -4.83 35.96
CA SER A 275 3.81 -6.25 35.65
C SER A 275 4.98 -6.87 34.89
N LYS A 276 5.22 -8.16 35.16
CA LYS A 276 6.24 -8.97 34.46
C LYS A 276 5.97 -9.05 32.96
N SER A 277 4.71 -9.15 32.53
CA SER A 277 4.36 -9.21 31.10
C SER A 277 4.71 -7.90 30.39
N ILE A 278 4.44 -6.76 31.03
CA ILE A 278 4.74 -5.43 30.50
C ILE A 278 6.26 -5.25 30.33
N PHE A 279 7.03 -5.63 31.35
CA PHE A 279 8.49 -5.60 31.29
C PHE A 279 9.04 -6.46 30.15
N GLN A 280 8.50 -7.67 29.95
CA GLN A 280 8.90 -8.56 28.87
C GLN A 280 8.62 -7.97 27.49
N THR A 281 7.46 -7.32 27.29
CA THR A 281 7.14 -6.62 26.05
C THR A 281 8.09 -5.43 25.81
N ALA A 282 8.41 -4.66 26.87
CA ALA A 282 9.37 -3.57 26.83
C ALA A 282 10.79 -4.04 26.42
N GLU A 283 11.27 -5.12 27.01
CA GLU A 283 12.56 -5.71 26.64
C GLU A 283 12.56 -6.29 25.23
N ALA A 284 11.50 -6.99 24.83
CA ALA A 284 11.38 -7.56 23.49
C ALA A 284 11.46 -6.48 22.40
N GLU A 285 10.78 -5.35 22.63
CA GLU A 285 10.79 -4.20 21.72
C GLU A 285 12.18 -3.55 21.64
N LEU A 286 12.86 -3.40 22.78
CA LEU A 286 14.24 -2.90 22.83
C LEU A 286 15.22 -3.83 22.10
N ILE A 287 15.08 -5.15 22.27
CA ILE A 287 15.91 -6.16 21.60
C ILE A 287 15.66 -6.15 20.09
N ALA A 288 14.38 -6.09 19.66
CA ALA A 288 14.01 -5.99 18.25
C ALA A 288 14.64 -4.75 17.60
N ARG A 289 14.69 -3.61 18.32
CA ARG A 289 15.37 -2.40 17.86
C ARG A 289 16.88 -2.59 17.72
N ARG A 290 17.56 -3.18 18.71
CA ARG A 290 19.01 -3.43 18.65
C ARG A 290 19.39 -4.30 17.45
N LYS A 291 18.58 -5.33 17.16
CA LYS A 291 18.75 -6.18 15.96
C LYS A 291 18.62 -5.38 14.66
N PHE A 292 17.66 -4.46 14.60
CA PHE A 292 17.48 -3.57 13.45
C PHE A 292 18.70 -2.65 13.25
N THR A 293 19.18 -1.98 14.31
CA THR A 293 20.37 -1.10 14.23
C THR A 293 21.58 -1.84 13.68
N LEU A 294 21.88 -3.03 14.23
CA LEU A 294 22.99 -3.87 13.78
C LEU A 294 22.87 -4.34 12.31
N GLN A 295 21.65 -4.59 11.82
CA GLN A 295 21.44 -4.89 10.39
C GLN A 295 21.71 -3.67 9.51
N THR A 296 21.26 -2.50 9.94
CA THR A 296 21.39 -1.25 9.19
C THR A 296 22.86 -0.81 9.08
N GLU A 297 23.66 -1.03 10.12
CA GLU A 297 25.11 -0.75 10.13
C GLU A 297 25.90 -1.73 9.24
N LYS A 298 25.50 -3.01 9.21
CA LYS A 298 26.13 -4.03 8.34
C LYS A 298 25.88 -3.79 6.85
N GLU A 299 24.71 -3.27 6.49
CA GLU A 299 24.38 -2.92 5.09
C GLU A 299 25.20 -1.70 4.58
N GLU A 300 25.65 -0.81 5.48
CA GLU A 300 26.55 0.30 5.12
C GLU A 300 27.98 -0.15 4.88
N ASN A 301 28.52 -1.01 5.73
CA ASN A 301 29.90 -1.49 5.61
C ASN A 301 30.14 -2.44 4.43
N ASN A 302 29.07 -2.95 3.80
CA ASN A 302 29.14 -3.78 2.60
C ASN A 302 28.88 -3.00 1.29
N SER A 303 28.72 -1.68 1.34
CA SER A 303 28.68 -0.85 0.14
C SER A 303 30.11 -0.65 -0.37
N PRO A 304 30.45 -0.99 -1.63
CA PRO A 304 31.82 -0.87 -2.13
C PRO A 304 32.27 0.59 -2.06
N PRO A 305 33.54 0.87 -1.71
CA PRO A 305 34.05 2.23 -1.65
C PRO A 305 33.94 2.86 -3.03
N THR A 306 33.20 3.96 -3.14
CA THR A 306 33.22 4.83 -4.31
C THR A 306 34.64 5.35 -4.50
N THR A 307 35.33 4.80 -5.50
CA THR A 307 36.62 5.31 -5.97
C THR A 307 36.42 6.75 -6.45
N PRO A 308 37.26 7.71 -6.01
CA PRO A 308 37.21 9.06 -6.55
C PRO A 308 37.70 9.02 -7.99
N ILE A 309 36.82 9.38 -8.94
CA ILE A 309 37.21 9.62 -10.32
C ILE A 309 37.86 11.01 -10.33
N HIS A 310 39.19 11.02 -10.39
CA HIS A 310 39.95 12.22 -10.77
C HIS A 310 39.89 12.36 -12.30
N THR A 311 39.30 13.45 -12.75
CA THR A 311 39.56 14.08 -14.05
C THR A 311 39.60 15.57 -13.84
#